data_AF-A0AAE6ZYM9-F1
#
_entry.id   AF-A0AAE6ZYM9-F1
#
_cell.length_a   1.000
_cell.length_b   1.000
_cell.length_c   1.000
_cell.angle_alpha   90.00
_cell.angle_beta   90.00
_cell.angle_gamma   90.00
#
_symmetry.space_group_name_H-M   'P 1'
#
loop_
_entity.id
_entity.type
_entity.pdbx_description
1 polymer ?
#
loop_
_entity_poly.entity_id
_entity_poly.type
_entity_poly.pdbx_seq_one_letter_code
_entity_poly.pdbx_strand_id
1 'polypeptide(L)'
;MIKLILLLSFFFGSTAFASNEKCSNVGLREAYKSMSTNGLDICFAYTKADVRAEKKLSSDPDEISLYSVASSKKPKLIFQFPYAGTEGTITDAFFFTVEGEFEETLFVIHRMEAPKSWDSVSDIYSVSVFRWEGDTLLPDQKRTRFFDIGGDTADEHGKPTYMYPYKDKKSIETAIASPLFHTVVADEKVTGTIMEKTFLHGGGSEPLPEYSNKMYLIKGDRVLVEDTTAGWCRVLYQTKVKIIKKWAQCKSINFSVIR
;
A
#
# COMPACT_ATOMS: atom_id res chain seq x y z
N MET A 1 -44.46 15.39 -55.47
CA MET A 1 -43.47 15.83 -54.46
C MET A 1 -43.97 15.44 -53.08
N ILE A 2 -43.51 14.32 -52.53
CA ILE A 2 -43.87 13.86 -51.17
C ILE A 2 -42.56 13.84 -50.38
N LYS A 3 -42.49 14.68 -49.34
CA LYS A 3 -41.35 14.77 -48.41
C LYS A 3 -41.41 13.61 -47.44
N LEU A 4 -40.36 12.79 -47.43
CA LEU A 4 -40.10 11.74 -46.44
C LEU A 4 -39.45 12.38 -45.21
N ILE A 5 -40.11 12.35 -44.05
CA ILE A 5 -39.55 12.80 -42.78
C ILE A 5 -39.06 11.56 -42.03
N LEU A 6 -37.75 11.42 -41.89
CA LEU A 6 -37.08 10.43 -41.05
C LEU A 6 -37.01 10.97 -39.62
N LEU A 7 -37.76 10.35 -38.70
CA LEU A 7 -37.60 10.55 -37.25
C LEU A 7 -36.48 9.64 -36.75
N LEU A 8 -35.30 10.22 -36.49
CA LEU A 8 -34.23 9.57 -35.75
C LEU A 8 -34.56 9.61 -34.25
N SER A 9 -35.05 8.51 -33.71
CA SER A 9 -35.16 8.30 -32.26
C SER A 9 -33.79 8.00 -31.67
N PHE A 10 -33.18 8.98 -31.02
CA PHE A 10 -32.01 8.81 -30.16
C PHE A 10 -32.42 8.04 -28.90
N PHE A 11 -32.11 6.74 -28.86
CA PHE A 11 -32.09 5.98 -27.60
C PHE A 11 -30.89 6.48 -26.77
N PHE A 12 -31.17 7.29 -25.75
CA PHE A 12 -30.23 7.52 -24.66
C PHE A 12 -30.07 6.21 -23.88
N GLY A 13 -29.03 5.44 -24.23
CA GLY A 13 -28.59 4.30 -23.43
C GLY A 13 -28.13 4.82 -22.07
N SER A 14 -28.96 4.64 -21.05
CA SER A 14 -28.54 4.81 -19.66
C SER A 14 -27.56 3.68 -19.36
N THR A 15 -26.26 3.99 -19.25
CA THR A 15 -25.28 3.06 -18.68
C THR A 15 -25.56 2.97 -17.20
N ALA A 16 -26.40 2.01 -16.81
CA ALA A 16 -26.54 1.62 -15.42
C ALA A 16 -25.17 1.12 -14.94
N PHE A 17 -24.59 1.81 -13.95
CA PHE A 17 -23.51 1.24 -13.15
C PHE A 17 -24.11 0.04 -12.41
N ALA A 18 -23.82 -1.17 -12.89
CA ALA A 18 -24.24 -2.39 -12.23
C ALA A 18 -23.53 -2.45 -10.87
N SER A 19 -24.24 -2.10 -9.80
CA SER A 19 -23.82 -2.43 -8.44
C SER A 19 -23.73 -3.94 -8.34
N ASN A 20 -22.54 -4.47 -8.04
CA ASN A 20 -22.33 -5.91 -7.96
C ASN A 20 -23.10 -6.46 -6.75
N GLU A 21 -24.16 -7.25 -6.97
CA GLU A 21 -25.08 -7.72 -5.90
C GLU A 21 -24.38 -8.51 -4.78
N LYS A 22 -23.17 -9.03 -5.01
CA LYS A 22 -22.44 -9.93 -4.10
C LYS A 22 -22.18 -9.33 -2.71
N CYS A 23 -21.83 -8.05 -2.66
CA CYS A 23 -21.51 -7.34 -1.42
C CYS A 23 -22.71 -6.58 -0.82
N SER A 24 -23.91 -6.71 -1.40
CA SER A 24 -25.12 -6.03 -0.91
C SER A 24 -25.43 -6.33 0.55
N ASN A 25 -25.12 -7.55 1.01
CA ASN A 25 -25.33 -7.99 2.40
C ASN A 25 -24.45 -7.28 3.43
N VAL A 26 -23.41 -6.54 3.01
CA VAL A 26 -22.61 -5.69 3.90
C VAL A 26 -23.45 -4.50 4.40
N GLY A 27 -24.44 -4.05 3.62
CA GLY A 27 -25.31 -2.93 4.01
C GLY A 27 -24.60 -1.57 4.07
N LEU A 28 -23.40 -1.48 3.49
CA LEU A 28 -22.56 -0.28 3.43
C LEU A 28 -22.28 0.08 1.97
N ARG A 29 -21.95 1.35 1.73
CA ARG A 29 -21.58 1.85 0.40
C ARG A 29 -20.27 1.20 -0.05
N GLU A 30 -20.25 0.64 -1.26
CA GLU A 30 -19.04 0.04 -1.84
C GLU A 30 -17.95 1.11 -2.05
N ALA A 31 -16.74 0.81 -1.59
CA ALA A 31 -15.56 1.68 -1.71
C ALA A 31 -14.62 1.25 -2.84
N TYR A 32 -14.71 -0.01 -3.27
CA TYR A 32 -13.95 -0.58 -4.37
C TYR A 32 -14.62 -1.86 -4.86
N LYS A 33 -14.39 -2.22 -6.13
CA LYS A 33 -14.98 -3.43 -6.74
C LYS A 33 -14.73 -4.67 -5.88
N SER A 34 -15.78 -5.43 -5.62
CA SER A 34 -15.69 -6.74 -4.96
C SER A 34 -14.80 -7.72 -5.74
N MET A 35 -14.18 -8.66 -5.03
CA MET A 35 -13.39 -9.77 -5.61
C MET A 35 -13.94 -11.11 -5.12
N SER A 36 -13.96 -12.14 -5.98
CA SER A 36 -14.39 -13.49 -5.58
C SER A 36 -13.23 -14.46 -5.72
N THR A 37 -12.91 -15.19 -4.66
CA THR A 37 -11.89 -16.25 -4.68
C THR A 37 -12.15 -17.25 -3.55
N ASN A 38 -11.81 -18.52 -3.75
CA ASN A 38 -11.97 -19.58 -2.74
C ASN A 38 -13.37 -19.65 -2.09
N GLY A 39 -14.43 -19.36 -2.85
CA GLY A 39 -15.81 -19.35 -2.35
C GLY A 39 -16.13 -18.20 -1.38
N LEU A 40 -15.24 -17.23 -1.23
CA LEU A 40 -15.47 -15.98 -0.51
C LEU A 40 -15.57 -14.80 -1.48
N ASP A 41 -16.49 -13.90 -1.16
CA ASP A 41 -16.52 -12.56 -1.71
C ASP A 41 -15.81 -11.60 -0.75
N ILE A 42 -14.83 -10.88 -1.28
CA ILE A 42 -14.06 -9.85 -0.61
C ILE A 42 -14.66 -8.51 -0.99
N CYS A 43 -15.11 -7.77 0.02
CA CYS A 43 -15.87 -6.53 -0.13
C CYS A 43 -15.15 -5.37 0.53
N PHE A 44 -14.99 -4.27 -0.20
CA PHE A 44 -14.45 -3.01 0.31
C PHE A 44 -15.61 -2.05 0.50
N ALA A 45 -15.80 -1.54 1.71
CA ALA A 45 -16.94 -0.67 2.01
C ALA A 45 -16.56 0.48 2.93
N TYR A 46 -17.24 1.61 2.75
CA TYR A 46 -17.15 2.75 3.64
C TYR A 46 -17.82 2.43 4.98
N THR A 47 -17.26 2.87 6.10
CA THR A 47 -17.76 2.52 7.45
C THR A 47 -19.08 3.19 7.82
N LYS A 48 -19.47 4.26 7.13
CA LYS A 48 -20.76 4.92 7.30
C LYS A 48 -21.71 4.49 6.17
N ALA A 49 -22.90 4.00 6.55
CA ALA A 49 -24.00 3.83 5.61
C ALA A 49 -24.51 5.22 5.19
N ASP A 50 -24.88 5.35 3.91
CA ASP A 50 -25.27 6.59 3.24
C ASP A 50 -26.09 7.57 4.13
N VAL A 51 -25.73 8.86 4.07
CA VAL A 51 -26.24 10.00 4.88
C VAL A 51 -27.69 10.38 4.51
N ARG A 52 -28.62 9.42 4.55
CA ARG A 52 -30.06 9.67 4.40
C ARG A 52 -30.87 9.43 5.67
N ALA A 53 -30.27 8.78 6.67
CA ALA A 53 -30.86 8.66 8.00
C ALA A 53 -30.07 9.55 8.97
N GLU A 54 -30.73 10.60 9.43
CA GLU A 54 -30.33 11.47 10.54
C GLU A 54 -29.37 12.64 10.21
N LYS A 55 -29.95 13.84 10.30
CA LYS A 55 -29.28 15.15 10.30
C LYS A 55 -28.29 15.27 11.46
N LYS A 56 -27.11 14.70 11.30
CA LYS A 56 -25.84 15.25 11.81
C LYS A 56 -24.82 14.95 10.74
N LEU A 57 -24.51 15.94 9.89
CA LEU A 57 -23.34 15.88 9.03
C LEU A 57 -22.13 15.67 9.93
N SER A 58 -21.63 14.44 10.02
CA SER A 58 -20.24 14.22 10.37
C SER A 58 -19.46 14.82 9.20
N SER A 59 -18.65 15.84 9.48
CA SER A 59 -17.76 16.48 8.49
C SER A 59 -16.60 15.57 8.09
N ASP A 60 -16.39 14.50 8.85
CA ASP A 60 -15.21 13.66 8.74
C ASP A 60 -15.40 12.65 7.61
N PRO A 61 -14.44 12.52 6.69
CA PRO A 61 -14.53 11.59 5.57
C PRO A 61 -14.69 10.14 6.04
N ASP A 62 -15.36 9.32 5.23
CA ASP A 62 -15.64 7.94 5.57
C ASP A 62 -14.37 7.08 5.55
N GLU A 63 -14.18 6.25 6.58
CA GLU A 63 -13.13 5.24 6.60
C GLU A 63 -13.49 4.09 5.66
N ILE A 64 -12.50 3.32 5.20
CA ILE A 64 -12.71 2.12 4.38
C ILE A 64 -12.41 0.88 5.22
N SER A 65 -13.19 -0.18 5.03
CA SER A 65 -13.01 -1.47 5.67
C SER A 65 -13.12 -2.62 4.67
N LEU A 66 -12.41 -3.70 4.97
CA LEU A 66 -12.42 -4.97 4.25
C LEU A 66 -13.32 -5.97 4.96
N TYR A 67 -14.25 -6.57 4.23
CA TYR A 67 -15.12 -7.64 4.71
C TYR A 67 -14.95 -8.90 3.86
N SER A 68 -15.11 -10.06 4.49
CA SER A 68 -15.31 -11.34 3.79
C SER A 68 -16.77 -11.77 3.91
N VAL A 69 -17.36 -12.22 2.82
CA VAL A 69 -18.74 -12.73 2.74
C VAL A 69 -18.70 -14.14 2.14
N ALA A 70 -19.17 -15.12 2.90
CA ALA A 70 -19.38 -16.47 2.39
C ALA A 70 -20.88 -16.68 2.10
N SER A 71 -21.22 -17.61 1.20
CA SER A 71 -22.61 -17.91 0.88
C SER A 71 -23.42 -18.21 2.14
N SER A 72 -24.55 -17.51 2.29
CA SER A 72 -25.48 -17.65 3.43
C SER A 72 -24.89 -17.34 4.82
N LYS A 73 -23.72 -16.68 4.90
CA LYS A 73 -23.13 -16.21 6.16
C LYS A 73 -23.19 -14.69 6.25
N LYS A 74 -23.20 -14.18 7.49
CA LYS A 74 -23.06 -12.75 7.75
C LYS A 74 -21.68 -12.27 7.29
N PRO A 75 -21.56 -11.06 6.73
CA PRO A 75 -20.27 -10.44 6.48
C PRO A 75 -19.41 -10.38 7.74
N LYS A 76 -18.12 -10.70 7.59
CA LYS A 76 -17.12 -10.63 8.67
C LYS A 76 -16.14 -9.51 8.35
N LEU A 77 -15.97 -8.56 9.27
CA LEU A 77 -14.93 -7.54 9.18
C LEU A 77 -13.55 -8.23 9.29
N ILE A 78 -12.69 -7.95 8.33
CA ILE A 78 -11.31 -8.46 8.28
C ILE A 78 -10.33 -7.37 8.71
N PHE A 79 -10.55 -6.14 8.21
CA PHE A 79 -9.58 -5.06 8.40
C PHE A 79 -10.23 -3.69 8.27
N GLN A 80 -9.72 -2.72 9.01
CA GLN A 80 -10.02 -1.30 8.82
C GLN A 80 -8.74 -0.65 8.30
N PHE A 81 -8.83 0.01 7.16
CA PHE A 81 -7.66 0.66 6.56
C PHE A 81 -7.24 1.88 7.39
N PRO A 82 -5.96 2.25 7.38
CA PRO A 82 -5.49 3.46 8.06
C PRO A 82 -6.34 4.67 7.70
N TYR A 83 -6.64 5.52 8.68
CA TYR A 83 -7.43 6.72 8.48
C TYR A 83 -6.69 7.94 9.05
N ALA A 84 -6.52 8.95 8.21
CA ALA A 84 -5.78 10.17 8.55
C ALA A 84 -6.68 11.41 8.69
N GLY A 85 -8.00 11.23 8.82
CA GLY A 85 -8.95 12.35 8.85
C GLY A 85 -9.21 12.98 7.48
N THR A 86 -8.76 12.33 6.40
CA THR A 86 -8.88 12.77 5.01
C THR A 86 -9.58 11.72 4.15
N GLU A 87 -10.04 12.10 2.95
CA GLU A 87 -10.69 11.16 2.04
C GLU A 87 -9.72 10.04 1.63
N GLY A 88 -10.20 8.80 1.78
CA GLY A 88 -9.50 7.59 1.40
C GLY A 88 -10.10 6.92 0.16
N THR A 89 -9.26 6.22 -0.59
CA THR A 89 -9.66 5.41 -1.76
C THR A 89 -8.74 4.20 -1.89
N ILE A 90 -9.33 3.03 -2.15
CA ILE A 90 -8.57 1.88 -2.62
C ILE A 90 -8.24 2.12 -4.10
N THR A 91 -6.96 2.21 -4.44
CA THR A 91 -6.51 2.45 -5.82
C THR A 91 -6.32 1.14 -6.58
N ASP A 92 -5.91 0.08 -5.89
CA ASP A 92 -5.80 -1.26 -6.46
C ASP A 92 -5.98 -2.34 -5.39
N ALA A 93 -6.51 -3.49 -5.79
CA ALA A 93 -6.56 -4.71 -4.99
C ALA A 93 -6.39 -5.92 -5.91
N PHE A 94 -5.38 -6.75 -5.63
CA PHE A 94 -5.02 -7.86 -6.49
C PHE A 94 -4.42 -9.04 -5.72
N PHE A 95 -4.68 -10.23 -6.23
CA PHE A 95 -4.05 -11.46 -5.79
C PHE A 95 -2.73 -11.67 -6.55
N PHE A 96 -1.71 -12.17 -5.85
CA PHE A 96 -0.43 -12.53 -6.44
C PHE A 96 0.21 -13.70 -5.68
N THR A 97 0.73 -14.69 -6.39
CA THR A 97 1.52 -15.78 -5.81
C THR A 97 2.97 -15.32 -5.63
N VAL A 98 3.39 -15.09 -4.40
CA VAL A 98 4.80 -14.76 -4.12
C VAL A 98 5.66 -16.00 -4.36
N GLU A 99 6.86 -15.81 -4.94
CA GLU A 99 7.77 -16.90 -5.21
C GLU A 99 8.04 -17.73 -3.94
N GLY A 100 7.90 -19.05 -4.06
CA GLY A 100 8.03 -20.00 -2.96
C GLY A 100 6.74 -20.27 -2.17
N GLU A 101 5.62 -19.62 -2.50
CA GLU A 101 4.31 -19.86 -1.88
C GLU A 101 3.33 -20.58 -2.81
N PHE A 102 2.42 -21.35 -2.22
CA PHE A 102 1.40 -22.10 -2.96
C PHE A 102 0.08 -21.33 -3.09
N GLU A 103 -0.22 -20.47 -2.12
CA GLU A 103 -1.47 -19.72 -2.06
C GLU A 103 -1.26 -18.27 -2.50
N GLU A 104 -2.26 -17.72 -3.18
CA GLU A 104 -2.23 -16.31 -3.58
C GLU A 104 -2.36 -15.40 -2.36
N THR A 105 -1.55 -14.34 -2.33
CA THR A 105 -1.63 -13.28 -1.31
C THR A 105 -2.42 -12.11 -1.86
N LEU A 106 -3.33 -11.53 -1.08
CA LEU A 106 -4.05 -10.31 -1.44
C LEU A 106 -3.21 -9.09 -1.04
N PHE A 107 -2.98 -8.20 -2.00
CA PHE A 107 -2.39 -6.88 -1.79
C PHE A 107 -3.46 -5.83 -2.04
N VAL A 108 -3.56 -4.86 -1.13
CA VAL A 108 -4.51 -3.74 -1.25
C VAL A 108 -3.74 -2.43 -1.09
N ILE A 109 -3.84 -1.57 -2.10
CA ILE A 109 -3.26 -0.23 -2.10
C ILE A 109 -4.34 0.76 -1.69
N HIS A 110 -4.14 1.40 -0.55
CA HIS A 110 -5.01 2.43 -0.03
C HIS A 110 -4.31 3.79 -0.10
N ARG A 111 -4.96 4.78 -0.70
CA ARG A 111 -4.49 6.15 -0.86
C ARG A 111 -5.38 7.10 -0.07
N MET A 112 -4.77 8.04 0.64
CA MET A 112 -5.43 9.11 1.38
C MET A 112 -4.83 10.45 0.97
N GLU A 113 -5.64 11.50 0.94
CA GLU A 113 -5.06 12.85 0.84
C GLU A 113 -4.15 13.10 2.05
N ALA A 114 -3.00 13.74 1.85
CA ALA A 114 -2.13 14.08 2.96
C ALA A 114 -2.80 15.14 3.87
N PRO A 115 -2.88 14.90 5.19
CA PRO A 115 -3.30 15.94 6.13
C PRO A 115 -2.39 17.16 6.01
N LYS A 116 -2.94 18.37 6.11
CA LYS A 116 -2.16 19.62 6.02
C LYS A 116 -1.06 19.75 7.08
N SER A 117 -1.15 18.98 8.17
CA SER A 117 -0.17 18.93 9.25
C SER A 117 1.02 18.01 8.95
N TRP A 118 1.00 17.27 7.85
CA TRP A 118 2.08 16.37 7.46
C TRP A 118 2.96 17.02 6.39
N ASP A 119 4.26 16.79 6.46
CA ASP A 119 5.24 17.34 5.49
C ASP A 119 5.26 16.60 4.13
N SER A 120 4.16 15.93 3.79
CA SER A 120 4.03 15.20 2.54
C SER A 120 3.64 16.13 1.39
N VAL A 121 4.33 16.01 0.27
CA VAL A 121 4.02 16.72 -0.97
C VAL A 121 3.22 15.87 -1.96
N SER A 122 2.89 14.63 -1.59
CA SER A 122 1.96 13.76 -2.31
C SER A 122 0.84 13.25 -1.41
N ASP A 123 -0.14 12.57 -2.01
CA ASP A 123 -1.04 11.68 -1.26
C ASP A 123 -0.23 10.66 -0.44
N ILE A 124 -0.83 10.18 0.65
CA ILE A 124 -0.31 9.14 1.50
C ILE A 124 -0.82 7.80 1.02
N TYR A 125 0.07 6.83 0.88
CA TYR A 125 -0.24 5.49 0.44
C TYR A 125 0.06 4.50 1.56
N SER A 126 -0.70 3.42 1.61
CA SER A 126 -0.42 2.25 2.44
C SER A 126 -0.71 0.99 1.63
N VAL A 127 0.08 -0.05 1.86
CA VAL A 127 -0.19 -1.37 1.26
C VAL A 127 -0.48 -2.36 2.38
N SER A 128 -1.70 -2.86 2.42
CA SER A 128 -2.11 -3.91 3.35
C SER A 128 -2.03 -5.25 2.65
N VAL A 129 -1.41 -6.23 3.31
CA VAL A 129 -1.18 -7.58 2.77
C VAL A 129 -1.99 -8.58 3.58
N PHE A 130 -2.65 -9.51 2.90
CA PHE A 130 -3.47 -10.54 3.52
C PHE A 130 -3.14 -11.90 2.93
N ARG A 131 -3.02 -12.89 3.81
CA ARG A 131 -2.73 -14.28 3.46
C ARG A 131 -3.92 -15.17 3.81
N TRP A 132 -4.00 -16.31 3.14
CA TRP A 132 -4.93 -17.36 3.49
C TRP A 132 -4.40 -18.17 4.68
N GLU A 133 -5.33 -18.58 5.54
CA GLU A 133 -5.13 -19.61 6.55
C GLU A 133 -6.36 -20.52 6.51
N GLY A 134 -6.26 -21.58 5.70
CA GLY A 134 -7.43 -22.34 5.27
C GLY A 134 -8.42 -21.45 4.53
N ASP A 135 -9.70 -21.50 4.93
CA ASP A 135 -10.77 -20.74 4.28
C ASP A 135 -10.92 -19.31 4.85
N THR A 136 -9.92 -18.77 5.54
CA THR A 136 -9.97 -17.43 6.14
C THR A 136 -8.84 -16.56 5.62
N LEU A 137 -9.20 -15.33 5.25
CA LEU A 137 -8.25 -14.28 4.90
C LEU A 137 -7.82 -13.52 6.17
N LEU A 138 -6.52 -13.43 6.44
CA LEU A 138 -5.97 -12.78 7.63
C LEU A 138 -4.92 -11.72 7.26
N PRO A 139 -4.83 -10.60 8.00
CA PRO A 139 -3.76 -9.62 7.80
C PRO A 139 -2.37 -10.23 8.05
N ASP A 140 -1.45 -10.00 7.13
CA ASP A 140 -0.03 -10.33 7.27
C ASP A 140 0.73 -9.08 7.70
N GLN A 141 0.96 -8.94 9.00
CA GLN A 141 1.64 -7.77 9.57
C GLN A 141 3.07 -7.62 9.07
N LYS A 142 3.77 -8.74 8.79
CA LYS A 142 5.18 -8.71 8.40
C LYS A 142 5.35 -8.21 6.98
N ARG A 143 4.55 -8.74 6.05
CA ARG A 143 4.51 -8.27 4.65
C ARG A 143 3.94 -6.86 4.56
N THR A 144 2.93 -6.55 5.37
CA THR A 144 2.39 -5.18 5.46
C THR A 144 3.46 -4.19 5.91
N ARG A 145 4.26 -4.53 6.95
CA ARG A 145 5.36 -3.68 7.44
C ARG A 145 6.41 -3.37 6.36
N PHE A 146 6.70 -4.32 5.46
CA PHE A 146 7.66 -4.07 4.37
C PHE A 146 7.27 -2.83 3.55
N PHE A 147 5.98 -2.69 3.27
CA PHE A 147 5.44 -1.57 2.49
C PHE A 147 5.10 -0.36 3.35
N ASP A 148 4.47 -0.60 4.51
CA ASP A 148 4.02 0.38 5.49
C ASP A 148 3.19 1.53 4.87
N ILE A 149 3.09 2.65 5.58
CA ILE A 149 2.45 3.89 5.16
C ILE A 149 3.49 4.96 4.83
N GLY A 150 3.27 5.72 3.76
CA GLY A 150 4.14 6.85 3.42
C GLY A 150 3.67 7.71 2.25
N GLY A 151 4.30 8.87 2.12
CA GLY A 151 4.13 9.82 1.02
C GLY A 151 5.48 10.44 0.64
N ASP A 152 5.51 11.21 -0.44
CA ASP A 152 6.73 11.88 -0.88
C ASP A 152 7.02 13.09 -0.01
N THR A 153 8.31 13.40 0.18
CA THR A 153 8.76 14.62 0.83
C THR A 153 9.70 15.40 -0.07
N ALA A 154 9.71 16.72 0.08
CA ALA A 154 10.63 17.61 -0.62
C ALA A 154 11.31 18.56 0.36
N ASP A 155 12.42 19.17 -0.06
CA ASP A 155 13.02 20.29 0.67
C ASP A 155 12.26 21.60 0.42
N GLU A 156 12.70 22.68 1.07
CA GLU A 156 12.12 24.03 0.94
C GLU A 156 12.13 24.58 -0.50
N HIS A 157 12.95 24.02 -1.38
CA HIS A 157 13.03 24.38 -2.80
C HIS A 157 12.20 23.45 -3.71
N GLY A 158 11.42 22.53 -3.11
CA GLY A 158 10.61 21.56 -3.84
C GLY A 158 11.42 20.41 -4.44
N LYS A 159 12.70 20.23 -4.06
CA LYS A 159 13.49 19.10 -4.53
C LYS A 159 13.12 17.83 -3.75
N PRO A 160 12.83 16.70 -4.41
CA PRO A 160 12.49 15.46 -3.72
C PRO A 160 13.59 15.02 -2.76
N THR A 161 13.24 14.80 -1.50
CA THR A 161 14.13 14.27 -0.45
C THR A 161 13.86 12.81 -0.18
N TYR A 162 12.61 12.37 -0.32
CA TYR A 162 12.19 10.98 -0.25
C TYR A 162 10.97 10.77 -1.15
N MET A 163 10.88 9.58 -1.76
CA MET A 163 9.76 9.19 -2.60
C MET A 163 9.25 7.84 -2.12
N TYR A 164 7.98 7.78 -1.75
CA TYR A 164 7.36 6.54 -1.33
C TYR A 164 7.20 5.61 -2.55
N PRO A 165 7.76 4.38 -2.52
CA PRO A 165 7.89 3.58 -3.74
C PRO A 165 6.65 2.76 -4.10
N TYR A 166 5.70 2.54 -3.18
CA TYR A 166 4.66 1.51 -3.34
C TYR A 166 3.28 2.09 -3.68
N LYS A 167 3.23 2.94 -4.71
CA LYS A 167 2.01 3.69 -5.07
C LYS A 167 1.07 2.95 -6.03
N ASP A 168 1.59 1.92 -6.70
CA ASP A 168 0.89 1.20 -7.74
C ASP A 168 1.25 -0.30 -7.74
N LYS A 169 0.42 -1.08 -8.43
CA LYS A 169 0.54 -2.54 -8.52
C LYS A 169 1.90 -2.98 -9.09
N LYS A 170 2.39 -2.34 -10.15
CA LYS A 170 3.66 -2.71 -10.79
C LYS A 170 4.84 -2.52 -9.84
N SER A 171 4.81 -1.45 -9.04
CA SER A 171 5.84 -1.17 -8.05
C SER A 171 5.83 -2.20 -6.92
N ILE A 172 4.65 -2.70 -6.51
CA ILE A 172 4.51 -3.82 -5.56
C ILE A 172 5.02 -5.12 -6.16
N GLU A 173 4.60 -5.47 -7.38
CA GLU A 173 5.06 -6.68 -8.09
C GLU A 173 6.58 -6.70 -8.24
N THR A 174 7.18 -5.56 -8.55
CA THR A 174 8.65 -5.42 -8.63
C THR A 174 9.30 -5.63 -7.26
N ALA A 175 8.71 -5.09 -6.20
CA ALA A 175 9.24 -5.21 -4.85
C ALA A 175 9.17 -6.65 -4.32
N ILE A 176 8.03 -7.35 -4.50
CA ILE A 176 7.85 -8.72 -4.02
C ILE A 176 8.69 -9.74 -4.78
N ALA A 177 9.13 -9.43 -6.00
CA ALA A 177 10.09 -10.24 -6.76
C ALA A 177 11.55 -9.95 -6.38
N SER A 178 11.81 -9.01 -5.46
CA SER A 178 13.17 -8.62 -5.10
C SER A 178 13.78 -9.53 -4.03
N PRO A 179 15.09 -9.81 -4.08
CA PRO A 179 15.78 -10.52 -3.00
C PRO A 179 15.61 -9.86 -1.63
N LEU A 180 15.50 -8.53 -1.60
CA LEU A 180 15.26 -7.77 -0.38
C LEU A 180 13.96 -8.20 0.30
N PHE A 181 12.86 -8.27 -0.45
CA PHE A 181 11.56 -8.67 0.08
C PHE A 181 11.62 -10.09 0.67
N HIS A 182 12.07 -11.07 -0.11
CA HIS A 182 12.12 -12.46 0.35
C HIS A 182 12.99 -12.65 1.59
N THR A 183 14.16 -12.00 1.63
CA THR A 183 15.11 -12.16 2.73
C THR A 183 14.59 -11.49 4.01
N VAL A 184 14.10 -10.25 3.92
CA VAL A 184 13.65 -9.50 5.11
C VAL A 184 12.32 -10.04 5.64
N VAL A 185 11.40 -10.46 4.76
CA VAL A 185 10.16 -11.15 5.16
C VAL A 185 10.44 -12.54 5.77
N ALA A 186 11.65 -13.09 5.61
CA ALA A 186 12.11 -14.29 6.31
C ALA A 186 12.85 -14.01 7.65
N ASP A 187 12.91 -12.74 8.12
CA ASP A 187 13.76 -12.31 9.26
C ASP A 187 15.27 -12.55 9.03
N GLU A 188 15.68 -12.66 7.77
CA GLU A 188 17.07 -12.81 7.38
C GLU A 188 17.68 -11.47 6.97
N LYS A 189 19.02 -11.44 6.88
CA LYS A 189 19.77 -10.25 6.47
C LYS A 189 20.26 -10.39 5.04
N VAL A 190 20.04 -9.37 4.23
CA VAL A 190 20.53 -9.33 2.85
C VAL A 190 21.73 -8.40 2.73
N THR A 191 22.75 -8.82 1.97
CA THR A 191 23.87 -7.93 1.64
C THR A 191 23.51 -7.03 0.47
N GLY A 192 23.81 -5.74 0.59
CA GLY A 192 23.65 -4.77 -0.48
C GLY A 192 24.92 -3.96 -0.69
N THR A 193 25.00 -3.31 -1.86
CA THR A 193 26.09 -2.37 -2.19
C THR A 193 25.50 -1.00 -2.49
N ILE A 194 26.03 0.03 -1.83
CA ILE A 194 25.61 1.42 -2.04
C ILE A 194 25.94 1.86 -3.48
N MET A 195 24.96 2.43 -4.17
CA MET A 195 25.09 2.80 -5.58
C MET A 195 25.65 4.21 -5.79
N GLU A 196 25.38 5.11 -4.85
CA GLU A 196 25.77 6.52 -4.89
C GLU A 196 25.85 7.11 -3.47
N LYS A 197 26.27 8.37 -3.34
CA LYS A 197 26.35 9.02 -2.03
C LYS A 197 24.96 9.02 -1.36
N THR A 198 24.84 8.32 -0.24
CA THR A 198 23.56 8.06 0.44
C THR A 198 23.65 8.50 1.88
N PHE A 199 22.80 9.44 2.29
CA PHE A 199 22.75 9.90 3.68
C PHE A 199 22.12 8.84 4.59
N LEU A 200 22.61 8.80 5.83
CA LEU A 200 22.11 7.90 6.86
C LEU A 200 21.21 8.68 7.83
N HIS A 201 20.06 8.10 8.11
CA HIS A 201 19.04 8.70 8.96
C HIS A 201 18.97 7.98 10.30
N GLY A 202 18.68 8.76 11.35
CA GLY A 202 18.35 8.25 12.67
C GLY A 202 17.05 7.45 12.68
N GLY A 203 16.72 6.91 13.85
CA GLY A 203 15.53 6.07 14.02
C GLY A 203 15.79 4.81 14.84
N GLY A 204 14.79 4.45 15.64
CA GLY A 204 14.75 3.19 16.38
C GLY A 204 14.21 2.08 15.48
N SER A 205 12.98 1.63 15.75
CA SER A 205 12.22 0.73 14.88
C SER A 205 11.74 1.39 13.59
N GLU A 206 11.62 2.72 13.57
CA GLU A 206 11.17 3.48 12.41
C GLU A 206 12.23 4.49 11.97
N PRO A 207 12.33 4.79 10.67
CA PRO A 207 13.19 5.87 10.16
C PRO A 207 12.68 7.22 10.66
N LEU A 208 13.59 8.11 11.00
CA LEU A 208 13.29 9.51 11.30
C LEU A 208 13.97 10.39 10.23
N PRO A 209 13.28 10.69 9.11
CA PRO A 209 13.87 11.38 7.97
C PRO A 209 14.53 12.71 8.35
N GLU A 210 13.92 13.43 9.29
CA GLU A 210 14.36 14.74 9.78
C GLU A 210 15.68 14.70 10.56
N TYR A 211 16.04 13.53 11.09
CA TYR A 211 17.28 13.32 11.84
C TYR A 211 18.39 12.77 10.94
N SER A 212 18.70 13.49 9.86
CA SER A 212 19.93 13.26 9.09
C SER A 212 21.13 13.77 9.88
N ASN A 213 22.02 12.86 10.26
CA ASN A 213 23.16 13.18 11.12
C ASN A 213 24.43 13.59 10.32
N LYS A 214 24.26 14.04 9.07
CA LYS A 214 25.33 14.30 8.08
C LYS A 214 26.23 13.09 7.79
N MET A 215 25.97 11.91 8.34
CA MET A 215 26.67 10.69 7.95
C MET A 215 26.13 10.22 6.60
N TYR A 216 27.03 9.66 5.80
CA TYR A 216 26.68 9.11 4.51
C TYR A 216 27.57 7.91 4.22
N LEU A 217 27.07 7.05 3.35
CA LEU A 217 27.85 6.04 2.66
C LEU A 217 28.09 6.48 1.22
N ILE A 218 29.11 5.92 0.58
CA ILE A 218 29.48 6.22 -0.80
C ILE A 218 29.36 4.98 -1.68
N LYS A 219 29.39 5.19 -2.99
CA LYS A 219 29.33 4.11 -3.97
C LYS A 219 30.37 3.02 -3.66
N GLY A 220 29.93 1.77 -3.64
CA GLY A 220 30.78 0.59 -3.39
C GLY A 220 30.83 0.15 -1.93
N ASP A 221 30.35 0.96 -0.98
CA ASP A 221 30.21 0.52 0.41
C ASP A 221 29.26 -0.68 0.51
N ARG A 222 29.68 -1.73 1.21
CA ARG A 222 28.86 -2.92 1.46
C ARG A 222 28.13 -2.77 2.78
N VAL A 223 26.84 -3.09 2.78
CA VAL A 223 25.97 -3.03 3.95
C VAL A 223 25.21 -4.35 4.10
N LEU A 224 24.86 -4.69 5.33
CA LEU A 224 23.79 -5.65 5.59
C LEU A 224 22.50 -4.89 5.85
N VAL A 225 21.38 -5.37 5.32
CA VAL A 225 20.05 -4.86 5.62
C VAL A 225 19.32 -5.89 6.46
N GLU A 226 18.78 -5.47 7.60
CA GLU A 226 18.08 -6.37 8.54
C GLU A 226 16.59 -6.07 8.73
N ASP A 227 16.11 -4.93 8.24
CA ASP A 227 14.71 -4.52 8.36
C ASP A 227 14.39 -3.52 7.24
N THR A 228 13.12 -3.45 6.87
CA THR A 228 12.60 -2.56 5.84
C THR A 228 11.19 -2.09 6.18
N THR A 229 10.93 -0.81 5.90
CA THR A 229 9.58 -0.22 5.98
C THR A 229 9.52 0.96 5.01
N ALA A 230 8.41 1.13 4.28
CA ALA A 230 8.17 2.29 3.42
C ALA A 230 9.36 2.63 2.48
N GLY A 231 10.06 1.64 1.94
CA GLY A 231 11.23 1.88 1.08
C GLY A 231 12.48 2.40 1.81
N TRP A 232 12.49 2.38 3.14
CA TRP A 232 13.66 2.56 3.99
C TRP A 232 14.24 1.21 4.37
N CYS A 233 15.57 1.13 4.34
CA CYS A 233 16.35 -0.05 4.66
C CYS A 233 17.20 0.22 5.90
N ARG A 234 17.07 -0.64 6.91
CA ARG A 234 17.88 -0.57 8.13
C ARG A 234 19.23 -1.19 7.88
N VAL A 235 20.22 -0.34 7.59
CA VAL A 235 21.58 -0.75 7.23
C VAL A 235 22.44 -0.95 8.47
N LEU A 236 23.22 -2.03 8.45
CA LEU A 236 24.38 -2.25 9.30
C LEU A 236 25.63 -2.07 8.45
N TYR A 237 26.45 -1.10 8.83
CA TYR A 237 27.72 -0.82 8.18
C TYR A 237 28.88 -1.02 9.15
N GLN A 238 29.79 -1.93 8.84
CA GLN A 238 30.97 -2.20 9.65
C GLN A 238 32.06 -1.17 9.34
N THR A 239 32.36 -0.31 10.31
CA THR A 239 33.57 0.54 10.26
C THR A 239 34.75 -0.20 10.89
N LYS A 240 35.94 0.44 10.89
CA LYS A 240 37.13 -0.09 11.58
C LYS A 240 36.93 -0.26 13.09
N VAL A 241 36.01 0.48 13.71
CA VAL A 241 35.89 0.60 15.17
C VAL A 241 34.54 0.16 15.73
N LYS A 242 33.46 0.20 14.91
CA LYS A 242 32.11 -0.17 15.35
C LYS A 242 31.17 -0.47 14.18
N ILE A 243 30.06 -1.12 14.49
CA ILE A 243 28.92 -1.24 13.58
C ILE A 243 28.06 0.01 13.70
N ILE A 244 27.74 0.63 12.57
CA ILE A 244 26.77 1.71 12.46
C ILE A 244 25.43 1.10 12.06
N LYS A 245 24.38 1.41 12.81
CA LYS A 245 23.01 0.95 12.58
C LYS A 245 22.10 2.16 12.32
N LYS A 246 21.67 2.34 11.07
CA LYS A 246 20.94 3.53 10.61
C LYS A 246 19.98 3.18 9.47
N TRP A 247 19.17 4.14 9.04
CA TRP A 247 18.28 4.00 7.90
C TRP A 247 18.85 4.65 6.66
N ALA A 248 18.66 4.03 5.50
CA ALA A 248 18.96 4.56 4.18
C ALA A 248 17.78 4.27 3.25
N GLN A 249 17.58 5.05 2.20
CA GLN A 249 16.56 4.72 1.21
C GLN A 249 16.98 3.45 0.45
N CYS A 250 16.13 2.44 0.40
CA CYS A 250 16.42 1.15 -0.24
C CYS A 250 16.79 1.31 -1.72
N LYS A 251 16.21 2.31 -2.40
CA LYS A 251 16.50 2.64 -3.80
C LYS A 251 17.97 2.98 -4.06
N SER A 252 18.75 3.33 -3.04
CA SER A 252 20.17 3.66 -3.16
C SER A 252 21.08 2.44 -2.95
N ILE A 253 20.50 1.25 -2.76
CA ILE A 253 21.21 0.01 -2.46
C ILE A 253 20.93 -1.02 -3.56
N ASN A 254 21.98 -1.60 -4.13
CA ASN A 254 21.86 -2.72 -5.05
C ASN A 254 21.93 -4.04 -4.28
N PHE A 255 20.88 -4.86 -4.37
CA PHE A 255 20.75 -6.18 -3.75
C PHE A 255 21.06 -7.34 -4.70
N SER A 256 21.65 -7.06 -5.86
CA SER A 256 22.04 -8.10 -6.82
C SER A 256 22.99 -9.09 -6.15
N VAL A 257 22.63 -10.37 -6.21
CA VAL A 257 23.49 -11.46 -5.77
C VAL A 257 24.74 -11.43 -6.64
N ILE A 258 25.92 -11.24 -6.03
CA ILE A 258 27.19 -11.57 -6.70
C ILE A 258 27.15 -13.10 -6.84
N ARG A 259 26.70 -13.59 -8.00
CA ARG A 259 26.90 -14.98 -8.41
C ARG A 259 28.34 -15.20 -8.81
#